data_AF-X1A0Y4-F1
#
_entry.id   AF-X1A0Y4-F1
#
_cell.length_a   1.000
_cell.length_b   1.000
_cell.length_c   1.000
_cell.angle_alpha   90.00
_cell.angle_beta   90.00
_cell.angle_gamma   90.00
#
_symmetry.space_group_name_H-M   'P 1'
#
loop_
_entity.id
_entity.type
_entity.pdbx_description
1 polymer ?
#
loop_
_entity_poly.entity_id
_entity_poly.type
_entity_poly.pdbx_seq_one_letter_code
_entity_poly.pdbx_strand_id
1 'polypeptide(L)'
;SFFLLLSREIIKGCEDIEGDKNEGVKTLAIKIGIKKSTKISMIFAILAIAFFTLPYFTNILNPIFFLISMVFGLGVVLYAVIIMAKRNLVRKHFKKVSLILKLGAYLGLIAFLFASFY
;
A
#
# COMPACT_ATOMS: atom_id res chain seq x y z
N SER A 1 5.70 -4.76 -6.04
CA SER A 1 5.48 -4.98 -4.59
C SER A 1 6.18 -3.91 -3.73
N PHE A 2 7.44 -3.54 -4.03
CA PHE A 2 8.25 -2.61 -3.23
C PHE A 2 7.53 -1.33 -2.75
N PHE A 3 6.99 -0.50 -3.65
CA PHE A 3 6.34 0.75 -3.28
C PHE A 3 5.13 0.56 -2.33
N LEU A 4 4.39 -0.54 -2.48
CA LEU A 4 3.25 -0.85 -1.63
C LEU A 4 3.70 -1.26 -0.22
N LEU A 5 4.78 -2.06 -0.12
CA LEU A 5 5.38 -2.43 1.15
C LEU A 5 5.99 -1.21 1.86
N LEU A 6 6.64 -0.32 1.12
CA LEU A 6 7.16 0.94 1.66
C LEU A 6 6.04 1.85 2.17
N SER A 7 4.96 1.99 1.39
CA SER A 7 3.75 2.70 1.80
C SER A 7 3.19 2.13 3.11
N ARG A 8 3.11 0.81 3.21
CA ARG A 8 2.66 0.10 4.41
C ARG A 8 3.57 0.33 5.62
N GLU A 9 4.89 0.30 5.42
CA GLU A 9 5.86 0.47 6.51
C GLU A 9 5.78 1.87 7.11
N ILE A 10 5.59 2.90 6.28
CA ILE A 10 5.34 4.26 6.75
C ILE A 10 4.04 4.33 7.58
N ILE A 11 2.98 3.64 7.17
CA ILE A 11 1.71 3.62 7.92
C ILE A 11 1.84 2.90 9.25
N LYS A 12 2.64 1.82 9.34
CA LYS A 12 2.96 1.19 10.62
C LYS A 12 3.70 2.15 11.55
N GLY A 13 4.66 2.92 11.04
CA GLY A 13 5.30 3.98 11.84
C GLY A 13 4.31 5.03 12.36
N CYS A 14 3.22 5.32 11.64
CA CYS A 14 2.13 6.17 12.14
C CYS A 14 1.24 5.45 13.18
N GLU A 15 1.06 4.13 13.06
CA GLU A 15 0.29 3.29 14.00
C GLU A 15 0.99 3.16 15.36
N ASP A 16 2.33 3.08 15.34
CA ASP A 16 3.16 2.74 16.50
C ASP A 16 3.96 3.93 17.05
N ILE A 17 3.62 5.16 16.64
CA ILE A 17 4.36 6.40 16.95
C ILE A 17 4.67 6.60 18.44
N GLU A 18 3.74 6.27 19.35
CA GLU A 18 3.94 6.42 20.79
C GLU A 18 4.97 5.41 21.33
N GLY A 19 4.88 4.15 20.87
CA GLY A 19 5.83 3.10 21.24
C GLY A 19 7.22 3.40 20.67
N ASP A 20 7.29 3.72 19.39
CA ASP A 20 8.54 4.10 18.70
C ASP A 20 9.24 5.29 19.38
N LYS A 21 8.46 6.26 19.88
CA LYS A 21 9.01 7.43 20.58
C LYS A 21 9.61 7.05 21.94
N ASN A 22 8.95 6.16 22.69
CA ASN A 22 9.44 5.68 23.97
C ASN A 22 10.72 4.85 23.83
N GLU A 23 10.82 4.08 22.74
CA GLU A 23 11.98 3.26 22.39
C GLU A 23 13.10 4.04 21.66
N GLY A 24 12.92 5.35 21.45
CA GLY A 24 13.91 6.20 20.77
C GLY A 24 14.10 5.92 19.26
N VAL A 25 13.17 5.21 18.64
CA VAL A 25 13.19 4.89 17.21
C VAL A 25 12.91 6.15 16.39
N LYS A 26 13.67 6.37 15.31
CA LYS A 26 13.56 7.57 14.47
C LYS A 26 12.73 7.31 13.20
N THR A 27 11.43 7.09 13.36
CA THR A 27 10.53 6.89 12.21
C THR A 27 10.15 8.20 11.49
N LEU A 28 9.62 8.08 10.28
CA LEU A 28 9.13 9.23 9.51
C LEU A 28 8.01 9.97 10.27
N ALA A 29 7.10 9.21 10.89
CA ALA A 29 6.00 9.75 11.69
C ALA A 29 6.50 10.61 12.85
N ILE A 30 7.62 10.22 13.48
CA ILE A 30 8.26 10.99 14.56
C ILE A 30 8.96 12.23 14.02
N LYS A 31 9.73 12.12 12.93
CA LYS A 31 10.52 13.23 12.40
C LYS A 31 9.70 14.35 11.77
N ILE A 32 8.66 14.00 11.01
CA ILE A 32 7.91 14.98 10.20
C ILE A 32 6.40 15.01 10.53
N GLY A 33 5.97 14.21 11.52
CA GLY A 33 4.59 14.11 11.95
C GLY A 33 3.75 13.12 11.13
N ILE A 34 2.65 12.68 11.75
CA ILE A 34 1.70 11.70 11.18
C ILE A 34 1.09 12.21 9.86
N LYS A 35 0.69 13.48 9.80
CA LYS A 35 0.03 14.06 8.62
C LYS A 35 0.91 14.01 7.38
N LYS A 36 2.17 14.48 7.48
CA LYS A 36 3.11 14.46 6.35
C LYS A 36 3.51 13.02 5.97
N SER A 37 3.73 12.16 6.97
CA SER A 37 4.06 10.74 6.75
C SER A 37 2.94 10.00 6.02
N THR A 38 1.68 10.23 6.41
CA THR A 38 0.52 9.66 5.73
C THR A 38 0.44 10.13 4.28
N LYS A 39 0.72 11.40 4.00
CA LYS A 39 0.76 11.93 2.63
C LYS A 39 1.85 11.27 1.78
N ILE A 40 3.04 11.05 2.35
CA ILE A 40 4.14 10.35 1.65
C ILE A 40 3.75 8.88 1.40
N SER A 41 3.14 8.21 2.37
CA SER A 41 2.63 6.86 2.19
C SER A 41 1.57 6.78 1.08
N MET A 42 0.66 7.78 0.98
CA MET A 42 -0.32 7.84 -0.10
C MET A 42 0.36 7.94 -1.47
N ILE A 43 1.40 8.77 -1.60
CA ILE A 43 2.17 8.90 -2.85
C ILE A 43 2.76 7.54 -3.23
N PHE A 44 3.37 6.81 -2.29
CA PHE A 44 3.90 5.48 -2.56
C PHE A 44 2.81 4.44 -2.90
N ALA A 45 1.61 4.53 -2.31
CA ALA A 45 0.49 3.66 -2.68
C ALA A 45 -0.01 3.94 -4.10
N ILE A 46 -0.10 5.21 -4.49
CA ILE A 46 -0.48 5.63 -5.84
C ILE A 46 0.59 5.20 -6.87
N LEU A 47 1.87 5.37 -6.53
CA LEU A 47 2.96 4.83 -7.35
C LEU A 47 2.84 3.32 -7.50
N ALA A 48 2.56 2.59 -6.42
CA ALA A 48 2.35 1.15 -6.51
C ALA A 48 1.23 0.77 -7.48
N ILE A 49 0.10 1.49 -7.46
CA ILE A 49 -1.00 1.30 -8.41
C ILE A 49 -0.51 1.52 -9.85
N ALA A 50 0.21 2.61 -10.12
CA ALA A 50 0.73 2.90 -11.46
C ALA A 50 1.73 1.83 -11.95
N PHE A 51 2.60 1.34 -11.07
CA PHE A 51 3.55 0.27 -11.43
C PHE A 51 2.88 -1.09 -11.60
N PHE A 52 1.77 -1.33 -10.89
CA PHE A 52 0.98 -2.55 -11.01
C PHE A 52 0.23 -2.67 -12.34
N THR A 53 -0.02 -1.56 -13.04
CA THR A 53 -0.64 -1.60 -14.38
C THR A 53 0.38 -1.78 -15.51
N LEU A 54 1.68 -1.56 -15.27
CA LEU A 54 2.71 -1.69 -16.31
C LEU A 54 2.76 -3.06 -16.99
N PRO A 55 2.69 -4.21 -16.28
CA PRO A 55 2.77 -5.53 -16.92
C PRO A 55 1.70 -5.77 -17.98
N TYR A 56 0.54 -5.12 -17.86
CA TYR A 56 -0.54 -5.20 -18.85
C TYR A 56 -0.12 -4.70 -20.24
N PHE A 57 0.81 -3.74 -20.30
CA PHE A 57 1.33 -3.18 -21.56
C PHE A 57 2.55 -3.93 -22.09
N THR A 58 2.90 -5.06 -21.47
CA THR A 58 4.04 -5.89 -21.87
C THR A 58 3.55 -7.25 -22.35
N ASN A 59 4.27 -7.88 -23.26
CA ASN A 59 3.96 -9.24 -23.74
C ASN A 59 4.48 -10.35 -22.79
N ILE A 60 4.74 -10.02 -21.51
CA ILE A 60 5.32 -10.95 -20.54
C ILE A 60 4.24 -11.84 -19.92
N LEU A 61 3.01 -11.33 -19.78
CA LEU A 61 1.88 -12.01 -19.15
C LEU A 61 0.68 -12.00 -20.08
N ASN A 62 -0.23 -12.95 -19.88
CA ASN A 62 -1.52 -12.91 -20.56
C ASN A 62 -2.35 -11.71 -20.04
N PRO A 63 -2.65 -10.71 -20.90
CA PRO A 63 -3.19 -9.43 -20.45
C PRO A 63 -4.63 -9.55 -19.90
N ILE A 64 -5.43 -10.49 -20.42
CA ILE A 64 -6.82 -10.68 -20.01
C ILE A 64 -6.86 -11.29 -18.60
N PHE A 65 -6.12 -12.38 -18.39
CA PHE A 65 -6.05 -13.02 -17.07
C PHE A 65 -5.41 -12.10 -16.03
N PHE A 66 -4.34 -11.39 -16.40
CA PHE A 66 -3.73 -10.40 -15.52
C PHE A 66 -4.73 -9.32 -15.10
N LEU A 67 -5.48 -8.73 -16.04
CA LEU A 67 -6.43 -7.67 -15.72
C LEU A 67 -7.55 -8.16 -14.79
N ILE A 68 -8.14 -9.32 -15.09
CA ILE A 68 -9.22 -9.93 -14.29
C ILE A 68 -8.76 -10.21 -12.87
N SER A 69 -7.56 -10.78 -12.69
CA SER A 69 -7.05 -11.09 -11.35
C SER A 69 -6.59 -9.83 -10.61
N MET A 70 -6.00 -8.86 -11.31
CA MET A 70 -5.38 -7.68 -10.71
C MET A 70 -6.39 -6.62 -10.24
N VAL A 71 -7.61 -6.60 -10.80
CA VAL A 71 -8.65 -5.63 -10.43
C VAL A 71 -8.97 -5.65 -8.93
N PHE A 72 -8.97 -6.83 -8.31
CA PHE A 72 -9.20 -6.98 -6.87
C PHE A 72 -8.05 -6.38 -6.05
N GLY A 73 -6.80 -6.65 -6.44
CA GLY A 73 -5.62 -6.08 -5.80
C GLY A 73 -5.62 -4.55 -5.88
N LEU A 74 -5.89 -4.00 -7.06
CA LEU A 74 -5.98 -2.56 -7.28
C LEU A 74 -7.12 -1.92 -6.48
N GLY A 75 -8.31 -2.53 -6.47
CA GLY A 75 -9.45 -2.04 -5.69
C GLY A 75 -9.16 -1.98 -4.19
N VAL A 76 -8.48 -2.99 -3.65
CA VAL A 76 -8.07 -3.02 -2.24
C VAL A 76 -7.07 -1.91 -1.93
N VAL A 77 -6.05 -1.69 -2.78
CA VAL A 77 -5.08 -0.60 -2.57
C VAL A 77 -5.74 0.78 -2.72
N LEU A 78 -6.62 0.96 -3.70
CA LEU A 78 -7.39 2.20 -3.87
C LEU A 78 -8.23 2.51 -2.63
N TYR A 79 -8.86 1.51 -2.03
CA TYR A 79 -9.62 1.67 -0.79
C TYR A 79 -8.73 2.13 0.37
N ALA A 80 -7.48 1.65 0.47
CA ALA A 80 -6.52 2.16 1.45
C ALA A 80 -6.24 3.66 1.23
N VAL A 81 -5.99 4.07 -0.03
CA VAL A 81 -5.75 5.49 -0.38
C VAL A 81 -6.94 6.37 0.02
N ILE A 82 -8.17 5.93 -0.24
CA ILE A 82 -9.39 6.65 0.16
C ILE A 82 -9.46 6.83 1.68
N ILE A 83 -9.11 5.79 2.46
CA ILE A 83 -9.06 5.92 3.93
C ILE A 83 -8.00 6.94 4.35
N MET A 84 -6.80 6.88 3.77
CA MET A 84 -5.68 7.76 4.10
C MET A 84 -5.96 9.23 3.75
N ALA A 85 -6.84 9.49 2.79
CA ALA A 85 -7.25 10.85 2.41
C ALA A 85 -8.21 11.51 3.43
N LYS A 86 -8.73 10.76 4.42
CA LYS A 86 -9.63 11.32 5.44
C LYS A 86 -8.88 12.30 6.35
N ARG A 87 -9.55 13.39 6.76
CA ARG A 87 -8.95 14.42 7.62
C ARG A 87 -8.69 13.98 9.07
N ASN A 88 -9.57 13.14 9.62
CA ASN A 88 -9.55 12.73 11.03
C ASN A 88 -9.10 11.27 11.17
N LEU A 89 -7.80 11.03 10.96
CA LEU A 89 -7.20 9.71 11.15
C LEU A 89 -6.83 9.48 12.62
N VAL A 90 -7.41 8.44 13.20
CA VAL A 90 -7.00 7.88 14.50
C VAL A 90 -6.26 6.55 14.34
N ARG A 91 -5.60 6.06 15.39
CA ARG A 91 -4.78 4.82 15.39
C ARG A 91 -5.45 3.62 14.72
N LYS A 92 -6.75 3.42 14.96
CA LYS A 92 -7.54 2.34 14.33
C LYS A 92 -7.55 2.41 12.80
N HIS A 93 -7.50 3.60 12.21
CA HIS A 93 -7.41 3.76 10.76
C HIS A 93 -6.04 3.33 10.24
N PHE A 94 -4.93 3.66 10.91
CA PHE A 94 -3.60 3.23 10.49
C PHE A 94 -3.45 1.72 10.52
N LYS A 95 -3.94 1.07 11.58
CA LYS A 95 -4.00 -0.40 11.65
C LYS A 95 -4.80 -1.01 10.49
N LYS A 96 -5.97 -0.45 10.20
CA LYS A 96 -6.83 -0.88 9.09
C LYS A 96 -6.12 -0.70 7.74
N VAL A 97 -5.52 0.46 7.49
CA VAL A 97 -4.77 0.76 6.25
C VAL A 97 -3.57 -0.19 6.09
N SER A 98 -2.79 -0.40 7.15
CA SER A 98 -1.65 -1.34 7.15
C SER A 98 -2.06 -2.77 6.76
N LEU A 99 -3.21 -3.22 7.25
CA LEU A 99 -3.78 -4.52 6.90
C LEU A 99 -4.24 -4.56 5.43
N ILE A 100 -4.98 -3.54 4.98
CA ILE A 100 -5.47 -3.45 3.59
C ILE A 100 -4.31 -3.41 2.59
N LEU A 101 -3.26 -2.62 2.86
CA LEU A 101 -2.07 -2.57 2.01
C LEU A 101 -1.35 -3.92 1.96
N LYS A 102 -1.30 -4.66 3.08
CA LYS A 102 -0.77 -6.04 3.12
C LYS A 102 -1.59 -6.98 2.25
N LEU A 103 -2.92 -6.93 2.37
CA LEU A 103 -3.83 -7.75 1.55
C LEU A 103 -3.71 -7.42 0.06
N GLY A 104 -3.63 -6.13 -0.29
CA GLY A 104 -3.41 -5.69 -1.66
C GLY A 104 -2.10 -6.21 -2.25
N ALA A 105 -1.03 -6.25 -1.44
CA ALA A 105 0.24 -6.83 -1.86
C ALA A 105 0.14 -8.33 -2.14
N TYR A 106 -0.54 -9.09 -1.28
CA TYR A 106 -0.76 -10.52 -1.48
C TYR A 106 -1.65 -10.82 -2.69
N LEU A 107 -2.75 -10.07 -2.87
CA LEU A 107 -3.62 -10.22 -4.04
C LEU A 107 -2.88 -9.92 -5.34
N GLY A 108 -2.04 -8.87 -5.36
CA GLY A 108 -1.22 -8.56 -6.53
C GLY A 108 -0.20 -9.66 -6.84
N LEU A 109 0.38 -10.29 -5.82
CA LEU A 109 1.27 -11.45 -6.00
C LEU A 109 0.50 -12.64 -6.61
N ILE A 110 -0.67 -12.96 -6.08
CA ILE A 110 -1.53 -14.05 -6.58
C ILE A 110 -1.93 -13.79 -8.02
N ALA A 111 -2.31 -12.55 -8.36
CA ALA A 111 -2.66 -12.17 -9.73
C ALA A 111 -1.50 -12.37 -10.70
N PHE A 112 -0.29 -11.99 -10.30
CA PHE A 112 0.91 -12.18 -11.12
C PHE A 112 1.24 -13.66 -11.33
N LEU A 113 1.14 -14.48 -10.27
CA LEU A 113 1.34 -15.92 -10.37
C LEU A 113 0.30 -16.56 -11.30
N PHE A 114 -0.98 -16.25 -11.09
CA PHE A 114 -2.07 -16.81 -11.90
C PHE A 114 -1.92 -16.45 -13.38
N ALA A 115 -1.61 -15.18 -13.69
CA ALA A 115 -1.39 -14.72 -15.06
C ALA A 115 -0.09 -15.21 -15.70
N SER A 116 0.83 -15.80 -14.93
CA SER A 116 2.07 -16.38 -15.45
C SER A 116 1.92 -17.85 -15.86
N PHE A 117 0.88 -18.54 -15.39
CA PHE A 117 0.62 -19.95 -15.73
C PHE A 117 -0.22 -20.11 -17.02
N TYR A 118 -0.79 -19.02 -17.55
CA TYR A 118 -1.66 -18.95 -18.71
C TYR A 118 -1.19 -17.86 -19.70
#